data_AF-A0A661Y3R7-F1
#
_entry.id   AF-A0A661Y3R7-F1
#
_cell.length_a   1.000
_cell.length_b   1.000
_cell.length_c   1.000
_cell.angle_alpha   90.00
_cell.angle_beta   90.00
_cell.angle_gamma   90.00
#
_symmetry.space_group_name_H-M   'P 1'
#
loop_
_entity.id
_entity.type
_entity.pdbx_description
1 polymer ?
#
loop_
_entity_poly.entity_id
_entity_poly.type
_entity_poly.pdbx_seq_one_letter_code
_entity_poly.pdbx_strand_id
1 'polypeptide(L)'
;MVYNGYLGEVKEVNVSVGDPVKACELPAVPVPDYLNWDLWVGPSMFRNYHPELAPPIEDNSWANWRAYKDFGGGLITDWGAHMFDIGQWGLGMDKSGPVEFIPPEKGAKRGLQMNYANGIIMNHVNWGENNAVQFLGSEGKIEVSRSFYRSDISGLTELELNGNDKPLYRSDNHYQDWVDAIKNRKRPVSDVETGHRTASLCNIVNIAYSLERPLKWAPSHEKFIDDDDANRMLTRPFRGKWNFNDY
;
A
#
# COMPACT_ATOMS: atom_id res chain seq x y z
N MET A 1 4.80 2.80 -21.02
CA MET A 1 3.87 1.92 -21.77
C MET A 1 2.42 2.18 -21.40
N VAL A 2 1.99 1.85 -20.18
CA VAL A 2 0.59 2.06 -19.72
C VAL A 2 0.11 3.50 -19.95
N TYR A 3 0.85 4.48 -19.44
CA TYR A 3 0.50 5.90 -19.57
C TYR A 3 0.43 6.42 -21.02
N ASN A 4 1.15 5.78 -21.95
CA ASN A 4 1.18 6.14 -23.37
C ASN A 4 0.15 5.35 -24.20
N GLY A 5 -0.70 4.53 -23.58
CA GLY A 5 -1.82 3.87 -24.25
C GLY A 5 -1.44 2.63 -25.05
N TYR A 6 -0.22 2.09 -24.89
CA TYR A 6 0.24 0.90 -25.63
C TYR A 6 -0.54 -0.39 -25.32
N LEU A 7 -1.38 -0.39 -24.30
CA LEU A 7 -2.25 -1.51 -23.95
C LEU A 7 -3.69 -1.28 -24.45
N GLY A 8 -3.94 -0.20 -25.18
CA GLY A 8 -5.29 0.30 -25.46
C GLY A 8 -5.97 0.85 -24.19
N GLU A 9 -7.29 0.67 -24.10
CA GLU A 9 -8.07 1.11 -22.94
C GLU A 9 -7.88 0.16 -21.76
N VAL A 10 -7.21 0.62 -20.69
CA VAL A 10 -7.06 -0.13 -19.44
C VAL A 10 -8.37 -0.09 -18.66
N LYS A 11 -8.91 -1.27 -18.30
CA LYS A 11 -10.15 -1.41 -17.51
C LYS A 11 -9.94 -2.04 -16.16
N GLU A 12 -8.94 -2.89 -16.05
CA GLU A 12 -8.68 -3.68 -14.86
C GLU A 12 -7.19 -3.71 -14.53
N VAL A 13 -6.89 -3.61 -13.23
CA VAL A 13 -5.55 -3.77 -12.68
C VAL A 13 -5.58 -4.81 -11.56
N ASN A 14 -4.84 -5.89 -11.72
CA ASN A 14 -4.73 -6.90 -10.68
C ASN A 14 -3.44 -6.68 -9.89
N VAL A 15 -3.56 -6.60 -8.57
CA VAL A 15 -2.45 -6.43 -7.64
C VAL A 15 -2.38 -7.65 -6.73
N SER A 16 -1.25 -8.37 -6.82
CA SER A 16 -0.94 -9.51 -5.95
C SER A 16 -0.03 -9.01 -4.85
N VAL A 17 -0.55 -8.96 -3.63
CA VAL A 17 0.22 -8.73 -2.41
C VAL A 17 -0.24 -9.72 -1.33
N GLY A 18 0.39 -9.66 -0.17
CA GLY A 18 0.11 -10.57 0.92
C GLY A 18 -1.17 -10.24 1.71
N ASP A 19 -1.31 -10.91 2.85
CA ASP A 19 -2.50 -10.83 3.69
C ASP A 19 -2.74 -9.45 4.32
N PRO A 20 -4.02 -9.07 4.53
CA PRO A 20 -4.37 -7.95 5.37
C PRO A 20 -3.92 -8.17 6.80
N VAL A 21 -3.93 -7.07 7.56
CA VAL A 21 -3.50 -7.06 8.95
C VAL A 21 -4.33 -8.01 9.83
N LYS A 22 -3.70 -8.63 10.83
CA LYS A 22 -4.38 -9.52 11.80
C LYS A 22 -4.39 -8.96 13.22
N ALA A 23 -5.34 -9.42 14.03
CA ALA A 23 -5.36 -9.15 15.47
C ALA A 23 -4.12 -9.78 16.15
N CYS A 24 -3.69 -9.18 17.26
CA CYS A 24 -2.52 -9.63 18.02
C CYS A 24 -2.94 -10.46 19.23
N GLU A 25 -3.09 -11.77 19.04
CA GLU A 25 -3.55 -12.71 20.09
C GLU A 25 -2.39 -13.48 20.75
N LEU A 26 -1.15 -13.01 20.58
CA LEU A 26 0.03 -13.65 21.15
C LEU A 26 -0.04 -13.72 22.69
N PRO A 27 0.35 -14.86 23.30
CA PRO A 27 0.36 -14.99 24.75
C PRO A 27 1.40 -14.06 25.39
N ALA A 28 1.22 -13.77 26.68
CA ALA A 28 2.17 -12.99 27.45
C ALA A 28 3.37 -13.86 27.86
N VAL A 29 4.58 -13.33 27.72
CA VAL A 29 5.80 -13.88 28.33
C VAL A 29 6.57 -12.78 29.09
N PRO A 30 7.45 -13.14 30.03
CA PRO A 30 8.26 -12.17 30.75
C PRO A 30 9.07 -11.28 29.80
N VAL A 31 9.08 -9.98 30.09
CA VAL A 31 9.90 -9.01 29.36
C VAL A 31 11.37 -9.26 29.69
N PRO A 32 12.29 -9.30 28.71
CA PRO A 32 13.72 -9.35 28.99
C PRO A 32 14.18 -8.10 29.75
N ASP A 33 15.04 -8.27 30.76
CA ASP A 33 15.47 -7.17 31.65
C ASP A 33 16.16 -6.00 30.90
N TYR A 34 16.70 -6.27 29.71
CA TYR A 34 17.34 -5.26 28.85
C TYR A 34 16.35 -4.46 27.99
N LEU A 35 15.07 -4.85 27.91
CA LEU A 35 14.09 -4.25 27.02
C LEU A 35 13.10 -3.37 27.80
N ASN A 36 13.12 -2.06 27.55
CA ASN A 36 12.05 -1.18 27.99
C ASN A 36 10.81 -1.39 27.11
N TRP A 37 9.98 -2.37 27.48
CA TRP A 37 8.81 -2.76 26.70
C TRP A 37 7.75 -1.66 26.62
N ASP A 38 7.53 -0.90 27.70
CA ASP A 38 6.56 0.20 27.70
C ASP A 38 6.93 1.27 26.66
N LEU A 39 8.23 1.59 26.55
CA LEU A 39 8.76 2.49 25.55
C LEU A 39 8.64 1.89 24.14
N TRP A 40 8.94 0.60 23.96
CA TRP A 40 8.84 -0.08 22.67
C TRP A 40 7.40 -0.10 22.13
N VAL A 41 6.40 -0.37 22.98
CA VAL A 41 4.98 -0.32 22.59
C VAL A 41 4.56 1.10 22.17
N GLY A 42 5.16 2.12 22.77
CA GLY A 42 4.98 3.51 22.40
C GLY A 42 3.51 3.96 22.43
N PRO A 43 2.99 4.61 21.37
CA PRO A 43 1.63 5.18 21.34
C PRO A 43 0.52 4.14 21.29
N SER A 44 0.84 2.88 20.99
CA SER A 44 -0.17 1.83 20.88
C SER A 44 -0.76 1.46 22.24
N MET A 45 -1.94 0.82 22.22
CA MET A 45 -2.55 0.29 23.44
C MET A 45 -1.62 -0.74 24.08
N PHE A 46 -1.45 -0.67 25.40
CA PHE A 46 -0.51 -1.53 26.10
C PHE A 46 -0.92 -3.00 25.94
N ARG A 47 0.05 -3.85 25.61
CA ARG A 47 -0.07 -5.30 25.66
C ARG A 47 1.20 -5.90 26.24
N ASN A 48 1.13 -7.16 26.67
CA ASN A 48 2.31 -7.88 27.16
C ASN A 48 3.29 -8.23 26.04
N TYR A 49 4.56 -8.36 26.43
CA TYR A 49 5.65 -8.75 25.55
C TYR A 49 5.48 -10.15 24.97
N HIS A 50 5.96 -10.30 23.73
CA HIS A 50 6.18 -11.57 23.07
C HIS A 50 7.36 -11.43 22.09
N PRO A 51 8.28 -12.41 22.00
CA PRO A 51 9.46 -12.32 21.13
C PRO A 51 9.12 -12.18 19.65
N GLU A 52 7.94 -12.64 19.21
CA GLU A 52 7.51 -12.41 17.82
C GLU A 52 7.33 -10.91 17.48
N LEU A 53 7.02 -10.07 18.46
CA LEU A 53 6.90 -8.61 18.26
C LEU A 53 8.27 -7.93 18.30
N ALA A 54 9.10 -8.30 19.28
CA ALA A 54 10.46 -7.81 19.45
C ALA A 54 11.37 -8.99 19.82
N PRO A 55 11.97 -9.65 18.81
CA PRO A 55 12.84 -10.80 19.04
C PRO A 55 14.05 -10.40 19.90
N PRO A 56 14.60 -11.34 20.69
CA PRO A 56 15.89 -11.15 21.34
C PRO A 56 16.98 -10.75 20.35
N ILE A 57 18.01 -10.05 20.81
CA ILE A 57 19.08 -9.56 19.91
C ILE A 57 19.87 -10.70 19.24
N GLU A 58 19.86 -11.88 19.84
CA GLU A 58 20.47 -13.10 19.31
C GLU A 58 19.62 -13.78 18.22
N ASP A 59 18.35 -13.39 18.11
CA ASP A 59 17.42 -13.90 17.10
C ASP A 59 17.57 -13.12 15.79
N ASN A 60 18.07 -13.80 14.76
CA ASN A 60 18.27 -13.22 13.43
C ASN A 60 16.98 -13.19 12.58
N SER A 61 15.83 -13.59 13.13
CA SER A 61 14.55 -13.50 12.45
C SER A 61 14.02 -12.07 12.40
N TRP A 62 13.21 -11.77 11.38
CA TRP A 62 12.55 -10.48 11.28
C TRP A 62 11.45 -10.35 12.33
N ALA A 63 11.47 -9.25 13.08
CA ALA A 63 10.40 -8.90 13.98
C ALA A 63 9.06 -8.81 13.22
N ASN A 64 8.03 -9.50 13.72
CA ASN A 64 6.75 -9.66 13.03
C ASN A 64 5.67 -8.69 13.54
N TRP A 65 6.05 -7.69 14.33
CA TRP A 65 5.13 -6.64 14.80
C TRP A 65 4.31 -6.02 13.65
N ARG A 66 4.91 -5.88 12.46
CA ARG A 66 4.25 -5.30 11.28
C ARG A 66 3.02 -6.07 10.79
N ALA A 67 2.91 -7.36 11.13
CA ALA A 67 1.75 -8.18 10.78
C ALA A 67 0.52 -7.87 11.63
N TYR A 68 0.69 -7.20 12.77
CA TYR A 68 -0.32 -7.05 13.80
C TYR A 68 -0.95 -5.67 13.80
N LYS A 69 -2.29 -5.63 13.92
CA LYS A 69 -3.11 -4.42 13.81
C LYS A 69 -2.55 -3.28 14.62
N ASP A 70 -2.18 -3.52 15.87
CA ASP A 70 -1.77 -2.48 16.81
C ASP A 70 -0.41 -1.82 16.49
N PHE A 71 0.41 -2.43 15.63
CA PHE A 71 1.77 -1.97 15.33
C PHE A 71 2.04 -1.75 13.84
N GLY A 72 1.39 -2.49 12.94
CA GLY A 72 1.52 -2.32 11.50
C GLY A 72 0.21 -2.62 10.75
N GLY A 73 0.29 -2.74 9.44
CA GLY A 73 -0.86 -2.99 8.55
C GLY A 73 -0.75 -4.26 7.72
N GLY A 74 0.05 -5.23 8.16
CA GLY A 74 0.23 -6.50 7.43
C GLY A 74 0.97 -6.32 6.12
N LEU A 75 0.85 -7.31 5.25
CA LEU A 75 1.49 -7.28 3.93
C LEU A 75 0.81 -6.29 2.98
N ILE A 76 -0.43 -5.89 3.28
CA ILE A 76 -1.11 -4.77 2.61
C ILE A 76 -0.33 -3.47 2.75
N THR A 77 0.19 -3.11 3.93
CA THR A 77 1.01 -1.89 4.06
C THR A 77 2.48 -2.11 3.75
N ASP A 78 3.00 -3.33 3.95
CA ASP A 78 4.41 -3.68 3.66
C ASP A 78 4.65 -3.74 2.14
N TRP A 79 3.92 -4.60 1.44
CA TRP A 79 4.07 -4.81 -0.01
C TRP A 79 3.08 -4.02 -0.86
N GLY A 80 1.91 -3.68 -0.34
CA GLY A 80 0.98 -2.80 -1.06
C GLY A 80 1.56 -1.41 -1.31
N ALA A 81 2.40 -0.89 -0.41
CA ALA A 81 3.14 0.36 -0.65
C ALA A 81 4.09 0.29 -1.86
N HIS A 82 4.41 -0.91 -2.36
CA HIS A 82 5.13 -1.08 -3.61
C HIS A 82 4.18 -1.33 -4.79
N MET A 83 3.23 -2.26 -4.65
CA MET A 83 2.44 -2.74 -5.78
C MET A 83 1.16 -1.92 -6.02
N PHE A 84 0.45 -1.48 -4.97
CA PHE A 84 -0.64 -0.52 -5.17
C PHE A 84 -0.12 0.81 -5.67
N ASP A 85 1.07 1.24 -5.22
CA ASP A 85 1.75 2.43 -5.72
C ASP A 85 2.00 2.36 -7.23
N ILE A 86 2.65 1.29 -7.72
CA ILE A 86 2.83 1.06 -9.16
C ILE A 86 1.50 1.06 -9.90
N GLY A 87 0.46 0.44 -9.32
CA GLY A 87 -0.90 0.47 -9.86
C GLY A 87 -1.45 1.88 -10.01
N GLN A 88 -1.38 2.71 -8.97
CA GLN A 88 -1.83 4.11 -9.01
C GLN A 88 -1.01 4.94 -10.00
N TRP A 89 0.30 4.78 -9.98
CA TRP A 89 1.23 5.49 -10.85
C TRP A 89 1.01 5.17 -12.32
N GLY A 90 0.85 3.88 -12.64
CA GLY A 90 0.55 3.42 -14.00
C GLY A 90 -0.78 3.98 -14.53
N LEU A 91 -1.75 4.20 -13.65
CA LEU A 91 -3.04 4.81 -13.97
C LEU A 91 -3.03 6.35 -13.93
N GLY A 92 -1.94 6.98 -13.47
CA GLY A 92 -1.87 8.43 -13.25
C GLY A 92 -2.75 8.93 -12.11
N MET A 93 -3.01 8.09 -11.11
CA MET A 93 -3.92 8.35 -9.99
C MET A 93 -3.20 8.69 -8.67
N ASP A 94 -1.91 9.03 -8.72
CA ASP A 94 -1.05 9.32 -7.54
C ASP A 94 -1.54 10.47 -6.65
N LYS A 95 -2.43 11.33 -7.17
CA LYS A 95 -3.03 12.47 -6.44
C LYS A 95 -4.53 12.26 -6.16
N SER A 96 -4.99 11.02 -6.31
CA SER A 96 -6.38 10.60 -6.28
C SER A 96 -6.46 9.26 -5.52
N GLY A 97 -7.44 8.43 -5.85
CA GLY A 97 -7.59 7.07 -5.37
C GLY A 97 -8.92 6.45 -5.83
N PRO A 98 -9.18 5.19 -5.45
CA PRO A 98 -10.50 4.59 -5.60
C PRO A 98 -11.57 5.39 -4.85
N VAL A 99 -12.79 5.40 -5.38
CA VAL A 99 -13.97 6.04 -4.76
C VAL A 99 -14.89 5.05 -4.06
N GLU A 100 -14.68 3.75 -4.26
CA GLU A 100 -15.47 2.70 -3.64
C GLU A 100 -14.64 1.42 -3.46
N PHE A 101 -14.89 0.72 -2.37
CA PHE A 101 -14.23 -0.52 -1.98
C PHE A 101 -15.29 -1.59 -1.75
N ILE A 102 -15.25 -2.68 -2.51
CA ILE A 102 -16.18 -3.81 -2.40
C ILE A 102 -15.43 -5.00 -1.78
N PRO A 103 -15.78 -5.41 -0.54
CA PRO A 103 -15.12 -6.53 0.13
C PRO A 103 -15.42 -7.85 -0.58
N PRO A 104 -14.53 -8.84 -0.45
CA PRO A 104 -14.82 -10.21 -0.83
C PRO A 104 -15.81 -10.87 0.15
N GLU A 105 -16.01 -12.17 0.00
CA GLU A 105 -16.72 -12.97 0.99
C GLU A 105 -16.10 -12.84 2.39
N LYS A 106 -16.95 -12.96 3.42
CA LYS A 106 -16.57 -12.85 4.83
C LYS A 106 -15.38 -13.75 5.17
N GLY A 107 -14.38 -13.19 5.84
CA GLY A 107 -13.15 -13.86 6.26
C GLY A 107 -12.13 -14.06 5.13
N ALA A 108 -12.44 -13.70 3.89
CA ALA A 108 -11.49 -13.81 2.79
C ALA A 108 -10.38 -12.76 2.91
N LYS A 109 -9.18 -13.17 2.53
CA LYS A 109 -7.97 -12.33 2.59
C LYS A 109 -7.56 -11.77 1.23
N ARG A 110 -8.30 -12.11 0.18
CA ARG A 110 -8.11 -11.73 -1.22
C ARG A 110 -9.48 -11.51 -1.85
N GLY A 111 -9.52 -10.78 -2.96
CA GLY A 111 -10.74 -10.45 -3.71
C GLY A 111 -11.33 -9.09 -3.37
N LEU A 112 -10.62 -8.20 -2.67
CA LEU A 112 -11.09 -6.83 -2.48
C LEU A 112 -11.02 -6.08 -3.82
N GLN A 113 -12.12 -5.48 -4.21
CA GLN A 113 -12.24 -4.67 -5.41
C GLN A 113 -12.21 -3.18 -5.04
N MET A 114 -11.47 -2.39 -5.80
CA MET A 114 -11.28 -0.95 -5.61
C MET A 114 -11.68 -0.23 -6.89
N ASN A 115 -12.79 0.50 -6.86
CA ASN A 115 -13.38 1.15 -8.02
C ASN A 115 -12.93 2.60 -8.12
N TYR A 116 -12.37 2.99 -9.25
CA TYR A 116 -12.02 4.38 -9.55
C TYR A 116 -13.18 5.12 -10.22
N ALA A 117 -13.24 6.45 -10.05
CA ALA A 117 -14.30 7.28 -10.62
C ALA A 117 -14.37 7.25 -12.15
N ASN A 118 -13.26 6.91 -12.81
CA ASN A 118 -13.16 6.77 -14.26
C ASN A 118 -13.58 5.37 -14.77
N GLY A 119 -14.09 4.50 -13.89
CA GLY A 119 -14.57 3.16 -14.24
C GLY A 119 -13.50 2.07 -14.21
N ILE A 120 -12.23 2.41 -13.96
CA ILE A 120 -11.16 1.41 -13.79
C ILE A 120 -11.36 0.68 -12.46
N ILE A 121 -11.11 -0.62 -12.48
CA ILE A 121 -11.17 -1.48 -11.30
C ILE A 121 -9.77 -1.96 -10.96
N MET A 122 -9.34 -1.76 -9.72
CA MET A 122 -8.14 -2.41 -9.20
C MET A 122 -8.52 -3.49 -8.19
N ASN A 123 -8.01 -4.71 -8.35
CA ASN A 123 -8.33 -5.83 -7.48
C ASN A 123 -7.10 -6.24 -6.66
N HIS A 124 -7.31 -6.49 -5.37
CA HIS A 124 -6.34 -7.22 -4.55
C HIS A 124 -6.62 -8.72 -4.65
N VAL A 125 -5.90 -9.43 -5.52
CA VAL A 125 -6.14 -10.85 -5.83
C VAL A 125 -4.82 -11.61 -5.92
N ASN A 126 -4.85 -12.92 -5.67
CA ASN A 126 -3.72 -13.76 -6.00
C ASN A 126 -3.73 -14.05 -7.49
N TRP A 127 -2.65 -13.69 -8.17
CA TRP A 127 -2.42 -14.03 -9.57
C TRP A 127 -0.92 -14.09 -9.83
N GLY A 128 -0.52 -14.90 -10.80
CA GLY A 128 0.89 -15.06 -11.15
C GLY A 128 1.74 -15.57 -9.98
N GLU A 129 2.96 -15.02 -9.87
CA GLU A 129 3.96 -15.39 -8.88
C GLU A 129 4.44 -14.14 -8.14
N ASN A 130 4.75 -14.29 -6.85
CA ASN A 130 5.26 -13.21 -5.99
C ASN A 130 4.29 -12.02 -5.83
N ASN A 131 4.81 -10.90 -5.32
CA ASN A 131 4.11 -9.63 -5.28
C ASN A 131 4.27 -8.92 -6.64
N ALA A 132 3.16 -8.56 -7.27
CA ALA A 132 3.15 -8.09 -8.65
C ALA A 132 1.95 -7.19 -8.98
N VAL A 133 2.05 -6.46 -10.10
CA VAL A 133 0.96 -5.68 -10.72
C VAL A 133 0.76 -6.13 -12.17
N GLN A 134 -0.50 -6.32 -12.57
CA GLN A 134 -0.91 -6.63 -13.94
C GLN A 134 -1.89 -5.56 -14.39
N PHE A 135 -1.58 -4.89 -15.50
CA PHE A 135 -2.50 -3.97 -16.16
C PHE A 135 -3.14 -4.70 -17.35
N LEU A 136 -4.47 -4.71 -17.39
CA LEU A 136 -5.26 -5.36 -18.44
C LEU A 136 -5.92 -4.28 -19.30
N GLY A 137 -5.45 -4.16 -20.54
CA GLY A 137 -6.00 -3.27 -21.55
C GLY A 137 -6.66 -4.01 -22.70
N SER A 138 -7.37 -3.25 -23.55
CA SER A 138 -8.11 -3.80 -24.70
C SER A 138 -7.23 -4.44 -25.77
N GLU A 139 -5.95 -4.11 -25.82
CA GLU A 139 -5.00 -4.60 -26.83
C GLU A 139 -4.01 -5.63 -26.26
N GLY A 140 -4.00 -5.83 -24.94
CA GLY A 140 -3.13 -6.79 -24.25
C GLY A 140 -2.82 -6.36 -22.82
N LYS A 141 -1.80 -6.97 -22.23
CA LYS A 141 -1.43 -6.76 -20.83
C LYS A 141 0.06 -6.55 -20.63
N ILE A 142 0.38 -5.89 -19.52
CA ILE A 142 1.75 -5.80 -19.00
C ILE A 142 1.76 -6.20 -17.53
N GLU A 143 2.77 -6.97 -17.14
CA GLU A 143 2.95 -7.54 -15.81
C GLU A 143 4.31 -7.12 -15.25
N VAL A 144 4.29 -6.60 -14.02
CA VAL A 144 5.46 -6.02 -13.35
C VAL A 144 5.61 -6.65 -11.98
N SER A 145 6.81 -7.13 -11.67
CA SER A 145 7.22 -7.53 -10.33
C SER A 145 8.70 -7.21 -10.13
N ARG A 146 9.24 -7.51 -8.95
CA ARG A 146 10.70 -7.44 -8.73
C ARG A 146 11.49 -8.47 -9.54
N SER A 147 10.84 -9.53 -10.01
CA SER A 147 11.49 -10.66 -10.68
C SER A 147 11.25 -10.71 -12.18
N PHE A 148 10.24 -9.97 -12.67
CA PHE A 148 9.90 -9.96 -14.08
C PHE A 148 9.29 -8.63 -14.51
N TYR A 149 9.45 -8.34 -15.80
CA TYR A 149 8.75 -7.30 -16.53
C TYR A 149 8.42 -7.89 -17.89
N ARG A 150 7.13 -8.15 -18.16
CA ARG A 150 6.69 -8.91 -19.34
C ARG A 150 5.36 -8.43 -19.88
N SER A 151 5.11 -8.71 -21.14
CA SER A 151 3.90 -8.36 -21.88
C SER A 151 3.50 -9.51 -22.81
N ASP A 152 2.21 -9.66 -23.10
CA ASP A 152 1.75 -10.53 -24.19
C ASP A 152 1.71 -9.81 -25.54
N ILE A 153 1.77 -8.47 -25.54
CA ILE A 153 2.01 -7.66 -26.73
C ILE A 153 3.49 -7.83 -27.13
N SER A 154 3.70 -8.41 -28.31
CA SER A 154 5.03 -8.72 -28.84
C SER A 154 5.90 -7.46 -28.98
N GLY A 155 7.12 -7.51 -28.42
CA GLY A 155 8.10 -6.42 -28.50
C GLY A 155 7.82 -5.23 -27.58
N LEU A 156 6.75 -5.25 -26.77
CA LEU A 156 6.38 -4.08 -25.96
C LEU A 156 7.40 -3.79 -24.85
N THR A 157 8.01 -4.82 -24.27
CA THR A 157 8.99 -4.65 -23.17
C THR A 157 10.34 -4.15 -23.66
N GLU A 158 10.64 -4.34 -24.94
CA GLU A 158 11.85 -3.88 -25.62
C GLU A 158 11.65 -2.57 -26.38
N LEU A 159 10.41 -2.07 -26.42
CA LEU A 159 10.04 -0.87 -27.18
C LEU A 159 10.73 0.38 -26.61
N GLU A 160 11.44 1.09 -27.47
CA GLU A 160 11.94 2.43 -27.18
C GLU A 160 10.82 3.46 -27.40
N LEU A 161 10.62 4.34 -26.43
CA LEU A 161 9.66 5.43 -26.53
C LEU A 161 10.04 6.36 -27.70
N ASN A 162 9.06 6.73 -28.52
CA ASN A 162 9.23 7.65 -29.63
C ASN A 162 8.96 9.10 -29.21
N GLY A 163 9.19 10.06 -30.10
CA GLY A 163 9.07 11.50 -29.80
C GLY A 163 7.67 12.00 -29.41
N ASN A 164 6.61 11.24 -29.71
CA ASN A 164 5.23 11.59 -29.30
C ASN A 164 4.85 11.02 -27.93
N ASP A 165 5.65 10.09 -27.40
CA ASP A 165 5.40 9.50 -26.10
C ASP A 165 5.71 10.49 -24.98
N LYS A 166 4.98 10.36 -23.87
CA LYS A 166 5.27 11.11 -22.64
C LYS A 166 6.33 10.32 -21.86
N PRO A 167 7.57 10.84 -21.74
CA PRO A 167 8.55 10.20 -20.88
C PRO A 167 8.14 10.39 -19.42
N LEU A 168 8.41 9.37 -18.61
CA LEU A 168 8.26 9.47 -17.17
C LEU A 168 9.51 10.13 -16.56
N TYR A 169 9.37 10.63 -15.34
CA TYR A 169 10.51 11.16 -14.59
C TYR A 169 11.58 10.06 -14.46
N ARG A 170 12.79 10.35 -14.94
CA ARG A 170 13.91 9.42 -14.86
C ARG A 170 14.73 9.68 -13.61
N SER A 171 14.79 8.69 -12.72
CA SER A 171 15.68 8.66 -11.56
C SER A 171 16.41 7.33 -11.54
N ASP A 172 17.72 7.37 -11.74
CA ASP A 172 18.57 6.17 -11.67
C ASP A 172 19.09 5.92 -10.24
N ASN A 173 18.90 6.88 -9.31
CA ASN A 173 19.29 6.75 -7.89
C ASN A 173 18.47 7.71 -7.00
N HIS A 174 17.71 7.16 -6.06
CA HIS A 174 16.83 7.96 -5.18
C HIS A 174 17.56 8.94 -4.25
N TYR A 175 18.77 8.62 -3.78
CA TYR A 175 19.54 9.53 -2.92
C TYR A 175 20.02 10.74 -3.70
N GLN A 176 20.54 10.51 -4.91
CA GLN A 176 21.00 11.59 -5.79
C GLN A 176 19.82 12.45 -6.24
N ASP A 177 18.71 11.83 -6.62
CA ASP A 177 17.46 12.52 -6.98
C ASP A 177 16.98 13.47 -5.88
N TRP A 178 17.00 13.01 -4.62
CA TRP A 178 16.64 13.84 -3.48
C TRP A 178 17.58 15.03 -3.29
N VAL A 179 18.91 14.81 -3.39
CA VAL A 179 19.90 15.89 -3.30
C VAL A 179 19.71 16.92 -4.42
N ASP A 180 19.44 16.46 -5.64
CA ASP A 180 19.23 17.34 -6.79
C ASP A 180 17.90 18.08 -6.73
N ALA A 181 16.86 17.45 -6.21
CA ALA A 181 15.57 18.10 -5.93
C ALA A 181 15.75 19.27 -4.94
N ILE A 182 16.54 19.09 -3.87
CA ILE A 182 16.87 20.16 -2.92
C ILE A 182 17.61 21.30 -3.61
N LYS A 183 18.72 20.99 -4.31
CA LYS A 183 19.55 22.01 -4.98
C LYS A 183 18.76 22.83 -5.98
N ASN A 184 17.89 22.18 -6.74
CA ASN A 184 17.13 22.80 -7.82
C ASN A 184 15.76 23.32 -7.37
N ARG A 185 15.38 23.17 -6.09
CA ARG A 185 14.07 23.53 -5.54
C ARG A 185 12.91 22.90 -6.31
N LYS A 186 13.04 21.62 -6.64
CA LYS A 186 12.01 20.82 -7.31
C LYS A 186 11.52 19.70 -6.39
N ARG A 187 10.44 19.04 -6.79
CA ARG A 187 9.99 17.80 -6.13
C ARG A 187 10.86 16.63 -6.63
N PRO A 188 11.24 15.68 -5.74
CA PRO A 188 11.88 14.43 -6.16
C PRO A 188 10.89 13.52 -6.89
N VAL A 189 11.38 12.42 -7.47
CA VAL A 189 10.57 11.41 -8.15
C VAL A 189 9.51 10.79 -7.23
N SER A 190 9.82 10.66 -5.94
CA SER A 190 8.93 10.12 -4.91
C SER A 190 8.67 11.20 -3.86
N ASP A 191 7.71 12.07 -4.13
CA ASP A 191 7.36 13.17 -3.23
C ASP A 191 6.42 12.74 -2.10
N VAL A 192 6.30 13.58 -1.07
CA VAL A 192 5.54 13.28 0.15
C VAL A 192 4.04 13.06 -0.11
N GLU A 193 3.45 13.76 -1.09
CA GLU A 193 2.02 13.60 -1.39
C GLU A 193 1.76 12.21 -1.97
N THR A 194 2.58 11.77 -2.93
CA THR A 194 2.47 10.43 -3.54
C THR A 194 2.62 9.35 -2.47
N GLY A 195 3.63 9.46 -1.59
CA GLY A 195 3.82 8.53 -0.48
C GLY A 195 2.63 8.50 0.50
N HIS A 196 2.07 9.66 0.83
CA HIS A 196 0.86 9.78 1.66
C HIS A 196 -0.35 9.09 1.02
N ARG A 197 -0.60 9.31 -0.28
CA ARG A 197 -1.73 8.71 -1.01
C ARG A 197 -1.65 7.20 -1.07
N THR A 198 -0.45 6.66 -1.32
CA THR A 198 -0.21 5.21 -1.28
C THR A 198 -0.41 4.64 0.13
N ALA A 199 0.06 5.32 1.17
CA ALA A 199 -0.16 4.92 2.55
C ALA A 199 -1.65 4.95 2.94
N SER A 200 -2.37 6.01 2.56
CA SER A 200 -3.82 6.13 2.75
C SER A 200 -4.56 4.95 2.10
N LEU A 201 -4.25 4.63 0.83
CA LEU A 201 -4.86 3.50 0.12
C LEU A 201 -4.66 2.17 0.87
N CYS A 202 -3.44 1.86 1.29
CA CYS A 202 -3.15 0.62 2.02
C CYS A 202 -3.94 0.52 3.34
N ASN A 203 -4.08 1.63 4.06
CA ASN A 203 -4.88 1.66 5.29
C ASN A 203 -6.37 1.50 5.01
N ILE A 204 -6.91 2.14 3.98
CA ILE A 204 -8.33 1.99 3.58
C ILE A 204 -8.62 0.54 3.17
N VAL A 205 -7.71 -0.11 2.43
CA VAL A 205 -7.80 -1.53 2.08
C VAL A 205 -7.93 -2.40 3.33
N ASN A 206 -7.09 -2.17 4.35
CA ASN A 206 -7.19 -2.89 5.63
C ASN A 206 -8.52 -2.60 6.36
N ILE A 207 -9.03 -1.37 6.30
CA ILE A 207 -10.34 -1.01 6.87
C ILE A 207 -11.46 -1.76 6.14
N ALA A 208 -11.43 -1.82 4.81
CA ALA A 208 -12.42 -2.54 4.01
C ALA A 208 -12.42 -4.04 4.32
N TYR A 209 -11.24 -4.66 4.46
CA TYR A 209 -11.10 -6.04 4.93
C TYR A 209 -11.64 -6.24 6.35
N SER A 210 -11.48 -5.26 7.23
CA SER A 210 -11.93 -5.36 8.62
C SER A 210 -13.44 -5.20 8.77
N LEU A 211 -14.06 -4.33 7.96
CA LEU A 211 -15.49 -4.03 8.05
C LEU A 211 -16.36 -5.00 7.24
N GLU A 212 -15.79 -5.68 6.23
CA GLU A 212 -16.46 -6.71 5.42
C GLU A 212 -17.81 -6.23 4.83
N ARG A 213 -17.92 -4.93 4.52
CA ARG A 213 -19.04 -4.32 3.80
C ARG A 213 -18.55 -3.27 2.81
N PRO A 214 -19.33 -2.94 1.75
CA PRO A 214 -18.96 -1.88 0.82
C PRO A 214 -18.71 -0.54 1.53
N LEU A 215 -17.67 0.18 1.10
CA LEU A 215 -17.30 1.50 1.61
C LEU A 215 -17.17 2.49 0.46
N LYS A 216 -17.72 3.70 0.63
CA LYS A 216 -17.54 4.82 -0.29
C LYS A 216 -16.51 5.79 0.26
N TRP A 217 -15.56 6.19 -0.57
CA TRP A 217 -14.44 7.05 -0.20
C TRP A 217 -14.46 8.33 -1.03
N ALA A 218 -14.17 9.46 -0.40
CA ALA A 218 -13.93 10.74 -1.06
C ALA A 218 -12.43 11.05 -1.08
N PRO A 219 -11.68 10.73 -2.16
CA PRO A 219 -10.23 10.97 -2.23
C PRO A 219 -9.83 12.41 -1.94
N SER A 220 -10.62 13.37 -2.40
CA SER A 220 -10.34 14.80 -2.21
C SER A 220 -10.48 15.29 -0.76
N HIS A 221 -11.26 14.58 0.07
CA HIS A 221 -11.50 14.93 1.47
C HIS A 221 -10.84 13.97 2.45
N GLU A 222 -10.30 12.85 1.93
CA GLU A 222 -9.74 11.74 2.68
C GLU A 222 -10.65 11.23 3.80
N LYS A 223 -11.92 11.00 3.44
CA LYS A 223 -12.96 10.50 4.34
C LYS A 223 -13.88 9.50 3.67
N PHE A 224 -14.43 8.61 4.47
CA PHE A 224 -15.54 7.76 4.05
C PHE A 224 -16.83 8.58 4.03
N ILE A 225 -17.63 8.42 2.97
CA ILE A 225 -18.89 9.13 2.78
C ILE A 225 -19.98 8.47 3.63
N ASP A 226 -20.63 9.25 4.49
CA ASP A 226 -21.75 8.84 5.34
C ASP A 226 -21.45 7.59 6.22
N ASP A 227 -20.22 7.48 6.72
CA ASP A 227 -19.74 6.29 7.45
C ASP A 227 -18.86 6.63 8.65
N ASP A 228 -19.51 6.90 9.79
CA ASP A 228 -18.81 7.27 11.04
C ASP A 228 -17.93 6.14 11.58
N ASP A 229 -18.34 4.88 11.41
CA ASP A 229 -17.59 3.74 11.93
C ASP A 229 -16.28 3.53 11.16
N ALA A 230 -16.31 3.63 9.83
CA ALA A 230 -15.10 3.58 9.02
C ALA A 230 -14.21 4.80 9.28
N ASN A 231 -14.78 6.00 9.41
CA ASN A 231 -14.03 7.22 9.71
C ASN A 231 -13.33 7.17 11.08
N ARG A 232 -13.92 6.51 12.09
CA ARG A 232 -13.25 6.27 13.39
C ARG A 232 -12.00 5.39 13.26
N MET A 233 -11.89 4.59 12.20
CA MET A 233 -10.73 3.72 11.95
C MET A 233 -9.58 4.42 11.20
N LEU A 234 -9.78 5.65 10.71
CA LEU A 234 -8.72 6.47 10.10
C LEU A 234 -7.66 6.93 11.10
N THR A 235 -7.97 6.85 12.39
CA THR A 235 -7.06 7.18 13.48
C THR A 235 -7.21 6.18 14.62
N ARG A 236 -6.43 6.37 15.67
CA ARG A 236 -6.42 5.50 16.85
C ARG A 236 -6.24 6.32 18.12
N PRO A 237 -6.73 5.83 19.26
CA PRO A 237 -6.37 6.41 20.55
C PRO A 237 -4.86 6.29 20.76
N PHE A 238 -4.25 7.38 21.20
CA PHE A 238 -2.84 7.42 21.59
C PHE A 238 -2.71 7.19 23.09
N ARG A 239 -1.76 6.33 23.49
CA ARG A 239 -1.52 6.02 24.90
C ARG A 239 -0.59 7.05 25.55
N GLY A 240 -0.98 7.55 26.71
CA GLY A 240 -0.11 8.35 27.59
C GLY A 240 0.45 9.62 26.92
N LYS A 241 1.74 9.90 27.16
CA LYS A 241 2.44 11.09 26.63
C LYS A 241 2.72 11.05 25.13
N TRP A 242 2.29 10.01 24.43
CA TRP A 242 2.54 9.81 23.00
C TRP A 242 1.41 10.37 22.12
N ASN A 243 0.55 11.23 22.67
CA ASN A 243 -0.49 11.89 21.90
C ASN A 243 0.12 12.98 21.02
N PHE A 244 0.34 12.65 19.74
CA PHE A 244 0.93 13.57 18.76
C PHE A 244 -0.02 14.68 18.30
N ASN A 245 -1.27 14.71 18.79
CA ASN A 245 -2.22 15.79 18.57
C ASN A 245 -2.17 16.87 19.67
N ASP A 246 -1.30 16.71 20.67
CA ASP A 246 -1.12 17.64 21.79
C ASP A 246 0.12 18.51 21.53
N TYR A 247 0.00 19.45 20.59
CA TYR A 247 1.04 20.41 20.19
C TYR A 247 0.70 21.85 20.56
#